data_AF-A0A841UGC1-F1
#
_entry.id   AF-A0A841UGC1-F1
#
_cell.length_a   1.000
_cell.length_b   1.000
_cell.length_c   1.000
_cell.angle_alpha   90.00
_cell.angle_beta   90.00
_cell.angle_gamma   90.00
#
_symmetry.space_group_name_H-M   'P 1'
#
loop_
_entity.id
_entity.type
_entity.pdbx_description
1 polymer ?
#
loop_
_entity_poly.entity_id
_entity_poly.type
_entity_poly.pdbx_seq_one_letter_code
_entity_poly.pdbx_strand_id
1 'polypeptide(L)'
;MTDPEILVKSLQDLGIIVKREADVRGFNGQRVRADIVAVLEGDYDLGWNLNTDGSFDLIADLSGVAKKHDQTELIKSINAKYAVNKTLKEIKERGLNKRNL
;
A
#
# COMPACT_ATOMS: atom_id res chain seq x y z
N MET A 1 -1.34 3.76 8.23
CA MET A 1 -0.69 2.49 7.87
C MET A 1 0.76 2.61 8.26
N THR A 2 1.40 1.57 8.81
CA THR A 2 2.76 1.67 9.37
C THR A 2 3.63 0.43 9.20
N ASP A 3 3.10 -0.65 8.62
CA ASP A 3 3.82 -1.91 8.42
C ASP A 3 3.91 -2.20 6.92
N PRO A 4 5.11 -2.13 6.33
CA PRO A 4 5.33 -2.37 4.90
C PRO A 4 4.87 -3.74 4.43
N GLU A 5 5.08 -4.78 5.22
CA GLU A 5 4.75 -6.15 4.83
C GLU A 5 3.23 -6.37 4.84
N ILE A 6 2.51 -5.73 5.77
CA ILE A 6 1.04 -5.73 5.75
C ILE A 6 0.53 -4.98 4.51
N LEU A 7 1.14 -3.86 4.14
CA LEU A 7 0.73 -3.10 2.95
C LEU A 7 0.92 -3.93 1.67
N VAL A 8 2.10 -4.51 1.48
CA VAL A 8 2.40 -5.38 0.32
C VAL A 8 1.41 -6.54 0.25
N LYS A 9 1.19 -7.24 1.36
CA LYS A 9 0.21 -8.33 1.41
C LYS A 9 -1.20 -7.85 1.05
N SER A 10 -1.60 -6.69 1.53
CA SER A 10 -2.95 -6.15 1.31
C SER A 10 -3.18 -5.80 -0.15
N LEU A 11 -2.18 -5.22 -0.83
CA LEU A 11 -2.21 -4.96 -2.27
C LEU A 11 -2.30 -6.27 -3.06
N GLN A 12 -1.46 -7.26 -2.73
CA GLN A 12 -1.47 -8.57 -3.39
C GLN A 12 -2.79 -9.32 -3.21
N ASP A 13 -3.36 -9.28 -2.01
CA ASP A 13 -4.67 -9.90 -1.73
C ASP A 13 -5.82 -9.22 -2.50
N LEU A 14 -5.65 -7.97 -2.93
CA LEU A 14 -6.58 -7.25 -3.82
C LEU A 14 -6.31 -7.54 -5.31
N GLY A 15 -5.35 -8.39 -5.63
CA GLY A 15 -4.95 -8.72 -7.00
C GLY A 15 -4.06 -7.65 -7.65
N ILE A 16 -3.53 -6.70 -6.88
CA ILE A 16 -2.69 -5.63 -7.38
C ILE A 16 -1.22 -6.09 -7.40
N ILE A 17 -0.56 -5.88 -8.54
CA ILE A 17 0.87 -6.16 -8.68
C ILE A 17 1.66 -5.15 -7.87
N VAL A 18 2.64 -5.61 -7.11
CA VAL A 18 3.49 -4.76 -6.26
C VAL A 18 4.94 -4.82 -6.72
N LYS A 19 5.56 -3.65 -6.90
CA LYS A 19 7.00 -3.47 -7.06
C LYS A 19 7.57 -2.83 -5.80
N ARG A 20 8.82 -3.15 -5.48
CA ARG A 20 9.58 -2.49 -4.39
C ARG A 20 10.64 -1.58 -4.97
N GLU A 21 10.91 -0.48 -4.28
CA GLU A 21 11.93 0.52 -4.66
C GLU A 21 11.87 0.94 -6.13
N ALA A 22 10.67 1.27 -6.60
CA ALA A 22 10.39 1.54 -8.01
C ALA A 22 9.94 2.98 -8.23
N ASP A 23 10.11 3.48 -9.45
CA ASP A 23 9.64 4.80 -9.83
C ASP A 23 8.11 4.82 -9.97
N VAL A 24 7.48 5.82 -9.35
CA VAL A 24 6.06 6.12 -9.48
C VAL A 24 5.87 7.53 -10.02
N ARG A 25 4.76 7.75 -10.73
CA ARG A 25 4.35 9.09 -11.14
C ARG A 25 3.66 9.80 -9.98
N GLY A 26 4.30 10.86 -9.47
CA GLY A 26 3.76 11.74 -8.44
C GLY A 26 3.02 12.95 -9.01
N PHE A 27 2.76 13.92 -8.13
CA PHE A 27 2.09 15.19 -8.46
C PHE A 27 2.81 15.94 -9.60
N ASN A 28 2.05 16.58 -10.49
CA ASN A 28 2.55 17.26 -11.70
C ASN A 28 3.34 16.35 -12.69
N GLY A 29 3.18 15.03 -12.60
CA GLY A 29 3.81 14.09 -13.52
C GLY A 29 5.30 13.84 -13.24
N GLN A 30 5.85 14.34 -12.13
CA GLN A 30 7.21 14.04 -11.71
C GLN A 30 7.37 12.55 -11.41
N ARG A 31 8.53 11.96 -11.71
CA ARG A 31 8.85 10.58 -11.31
C ARG A 31 9.61 10.63 -9.99
N VAL A 32 9.08 9.92 -9.00
CA VAL A 32 9.68 9.81 -7.66
C VAL A 32 9.93 8.34 -7.39
N ARG A 33 11.06 8.01 -6.77
CA ARG A 33 11.31 6.65 -6.29
C ARG A 33 10.48 6.41 -5.04
N ALA A 34 9.73 5.31 -5.03
CA ALA A 34 8.93 4.89 -3.90
C ALA A 34 9.32 3.52 -3.37
N ASP A 35 9.19 3.32 -2.05
CA ASP A 35 9.56 2.06 -1.39
C ASP A 35 8.63 0.92 -1.82
N ILE A 36 7.34 1.22 -1.97
CA ILE A 36 6.31 0.28 -2.43
C ILE A 36 5.52 0.96 -3.55
N VAL A 37 5.34 0.27 -4.68
CA VAL A 37 4.54 0.73 -5.82
C VAL A 37 3.48 -0.32 -6.15
N ALA A 38 2.21 0.08 -6.09
CA ALA A 38 1.07 -0.63 -6.63
C ALA A 38 0.92 -0.30 -8.12
N VAL A 39 1.10 -1.29 -8.98
CA VAL A 39 0.97 -1.14 -10.42
C VAL A 39 -0.51 -1.20 -10.80
N LEU A 40 -1.03 -0.11 -11.33
CA LEU A 40 -2.41 0.02 -11.77
C LEU A 40 -2.53 -0.07 -13.28
N GLU A 41 -3.75 0.00 -13.80
CA GLU A 41 -3.95 0.00 -15.25
C GLU A 41 -3.56 1.35 -15.86
N GLY A 42 -2.56 1.36 -16.74
CA GLY A 42 -1.99 2.57 -17.32
C GLY A 42 -0.74 3.07 -16.58
N ASP A 43 -0.34 4.32 -16.80
CA ASP A 43 0.88 4.91 -16.22
C ASP A 43 0.60 5.68 -14.89
N TYR A 44 -0.48 5.32 -14.20
CA TYR A 44 -0.98 6.01 -13.00
C TYR A 44 -0.95 5.10 -11.78
N ASP A 45 0.25 4.68 -11.41
CA ASP A 45 0.52 3.82 -10.25
C ASP A 45 0.35 4.58 -8.92
N LEU A 46 0.20 3.85 -7.81
CA LEU A 46 0.24 4.40 -6.45
C LEU A 46 1.56 4.00 -5.77
N GLY A 47 2.24 4.97 -5.17
CA GLY A 47 3.50 4.75 -4.45
C GLY A 47 3.38 5.11 -2.98
N TRP A 48 4.17 4.45 -2.15
CA TRP A 48 4.30 4.78 -0.73
C TRP A 48 5.78 4.90 -0.35
N ASN A 49 6.10 5.97 0.39
CA ASN A 49 7.38 6.14 1.06
C ASN A 49 7.23 5.90 2.55
N LEU A 50 8.09 5.05 3.10
CA LEU A 50 8.18 4.80 4.53
C LEU A 50 9.03 5.90 5.16
N ASN A 51 8.40 6.67 6.04
CA ASN A 51 9.06 7.69 6.81
C ASN A 51 9.84 7.09 7.98
N THR A 52 10.80 7.83 8.52
CA THR A 52 11.62 7.40 9.66
C THR A 52 10.81 7.14 10.94
N ASP A 53 9.62 7.74 11.05
CA ASP A 53 8.68 7.51 12.15
C ASP A 53 7.78 6.29 11.92
N GLY A 54 7.94 5.59 10.79
CA GLY A 54 7.16 4.43 10.39
C GLY A 54 5.81 4.77 9.74
N SER A 55 5.49 6.04 9.48
CA SER A 55 4.32 6.43 8.69
C SER A 55 4.57 6.25 7.19
N PHE A 56 3.50 6.28 6.40
CA PHE A 56 3.58 6.23 4.94
C PHE A 56 3.08 7.53 4.31
N ASP A 57 3.87 8.10 3.41
CA ASP A 57 3.42 9.14 2.49
C ASP A 57 2.96 8.51 1.18
N LEU A 58 1.75 8.88 0.72
CA LEU A 58 1.19 8.44 -0.55
C LEU A 58 1.69 9.36 -1.68
N ILE A 59 2.25 8.76 -2.73
CA ILE A 59 2.73 9.44 -3.93
C ILE A 59 1.93 8.92 -5.13
N ALA A 60 1.16 9.80 -5.76
CA ALA A 60 0.41 9.47 -6.97
C ALA A 60 -0.01 10.72 -7.73
N ASP A 61 -0.17 10.60 -9.04
CA ASP A 61 -1.01 11.48 -9.85
C ASP A 61 -2.48 11.04 -9.72
N LEU A 62 -3.14 11.48 -8.65
CA LEU A 62 -4.51 11.09 -8.32
C LEU A 62 -5.52 11.47 -9.41
N SER A 63 -5.33 12.62 -10.06
CA SER A 63 -6.15 13.04 -11.21
C SER A 63 -6.01 12.10 -12.39
N GLY A 64 -4.83 11.52 -12.58
CA GLY A 64 -4.56 10.48 -13.55
C GLY A 64 -5.20 9.13 -13.20
N VAL A 65 -5.05 8.69 -11.95
CA VAL A 65 -5.67 7.45 -11.42
C VAL A 65 -7.19 7.48 -11.62
N ALA A 66 -7.82 8.63 -11.33
CA ALA A 66 -9.26 8.83 -11.44
C ALA A 66 -9.81 8.65 -12.88
N LYS A 67 -8.97 8.65 -13.92
CA LYS A 67 -9.40 8.40 -15.30
C LYS A 67 -9.78 6.95 -15.57
N LYS A 68 -9.22 6.01 -14.81
CA LYS A 68 -9.41 4.57 -15.01
C LYS A 68 -9.90 3.83 -13.77
N HIS A 69 -9.79 4.44 -12.60
CA HIS A 69 -10.18 3.85 -11.32
C HIS A 69 -11.01 4.83 -10.50
N ASP A 70 -11.97 4.31 -9.73
CA ASP A 70 -12.57 5.09 -8.66
C ASP A 70 -11.53 5.23 -7.53
N GLN A 71 -10.92 6.41 -7.44
CA GLN A 71 -9.89 6.70 -6.46
C GLN A 71 -10.37 6.46 -5.02
N THR A 72 -11.62 6.82 -4.72
CA THR A 72 -12.15 6.73 -3.35
C THR A 72 -12.32 5.28 -2.96
N GLU A 73 -12.96 4.48 -3.82
CA GLU A 73 -13.17 3.06 -3.56
C GLU A 73 -11.85 2.27 -3.57
N LEU A 74 -10.89 2.65 -4.41
CA LEU A 74 -9.56 2.03 -4.42
C LEU A 74 -8.82 2.25 -3.08
N ILE A 75 -8.70 3.50 -2.64
CA ILE A 75 -8.02 3.82 -1.37
C ILE A 75 -8.75 3.20 -0.17
N LYS A 76 -10.08 3.22 -0.17
CA LYS A 76 -10.89 2.59 0.87
C LYS A 76 -10.70 1.08 0.93
N SER A 77 -10.64 0.41 -0.22
CA SER A 77 -10.38 -1.03 -0.32
C SER A 77 -9.01 -1.40 0.22
N ILE A 78 -7.97 -0.63 -0.13
CA ILE A 78 -6.60 -0.82 0.38
C ILE A 78 -6.57 -0.64 1.91
N ASN A 79 -7.18 0.43 2.43
CA ASN A 79 -7.23 0.69 3.87
C ASN A 79 -7.98 -0.40 4.65
N ALA A 80 -9.14 -0.84 4.14
CA ALA A 80 -9.91 -1.91 4.76
C ALA A 80 -9.12 -3.23 4.79
N LYS A 81 -8.46 -3.57 3.68
CA LYS A 81 -7.67 -4.80 3.60
C LYS A 81 -6.43 -4.75 4.51
N TYR A 82 -5.78 -3.60 4.58
CA TYR A 82 -4.68 -3.35 5.52
C TYR A 82 -5.11 -3.57 6.97
N ALA A 83 -6.25 -3.00 7.37
CA ALA A 83 -6.76 -3.15 8.73
C ALA A 83 -7.00 -4.62 9.08
N VAL A 84 -7.65 -5.37 8.18
CA VAL A 84 -7.88 -6.82 8.35
C VAL A 84 -6.55 -7.58 8.50
N ASN A 85 -5.60 -7.36 7.59
CA ASN A 85 -4.32 -8.06 7.63
C ASN A 85 -3.50 -7.69 8.87
N LYS A 86 -3.58 -6.45 9.34
CA LYS A 86 -2.95 -6.01 10.60
C LYS A 86 -3.54 -6.74 11.80
N THR A 87 -4.86 -6.77 11.92
CA THR A 87 -5.53 -7.50 13.01
C THR A 87 -5.20 -9.00 12.99
N LEU A 88 -5.13 -9.62 11.82
CA LEU A 88 -4.76 -11.02 11.68
C LEU A 88 -3.31 -11.29 12.13
N LYS A 89 -2.37 -10.39 11.82
CA LYS A 89 -0.97 -10.49 12.28
C LYS A 89 -0.90 -10.43 13.82
N GLU A 90 -1.54 -9.43 14.42
CA GLU A 90 -1.56 -9.24 15.88
C GLU A 90 -2.19 -10.44 16.61
N ILE A 91 -3.27 -11.03 16.07
CA ILE A 91 -3.89 -12.24 16.64
C ILE A 91 -2.92 -13.42 16.60
N LYS A 92 -2.23 -13.63 15.48
CA LYS A 92 -1.26 -14.72 15.32
C LYS A 92 -0.10 -14.58 16.31
N GLU A 93 0.46 -13.39 16.44
CA GLU A 93 1.57 -13.11 17.37
C GLU A 93 1.17 -13.35 18.82
N ARG A 94 -0.03 -12.88 19.23
CA ARG A 94 -0.56 -13.16 20.57
C ARG A 94 -0.83 -14.65 20.79
N GLY A 95 -1.34 -15.35 19.78
CA GLY A 95 -1.60 -16.80 19.84
C GLY A 95 -0.32 -17.64 19.94
N LEU A 96 0.75 -17.22 19.26
CA LEU A 96 2.08 -17.85 19.36
C LEU A 96 2.69 -17.62 20.75
N ASN A 97 2.60 -16.39 21.29
CA ASN A 97 3.12 -16.08 22.62
C ASN A 97 2.42 -16.88 23.73
N LYS A 98 1.12 -17.19 23.58
CA LYS A 98 0.38 -18.01 24.55
C LYS A 98 0.71 -19.52 24.50
N ARG A 99 1.32 -20.02 23.42
CA ARG A 99 1.69 -21.44 23.26
C ARG A 99 3.10 -21.77 23.77
N ASN A 100 3.93 -20.75 24.01
CA ASN A 100 5.30 -20.88 24.49
C ASN A 100 5.43 -20.66 26.02
N LEU A 101 4.29 -20.68 26.74
CA LEU A 101 4.16 -20.60 28.19
C LEU A 101 3.48 -21.88 28.70
#